data_AF-A0A9W5YLR1-F1
#
_entry.id   AF-A0A9W5YLR1-F1
#
_cell.length_a   1.000
_cell.length_b   1.000
_cell.length_c   1.000
_cell.angle_alpha   90.00
_cell.angle_beta   90.00
_cell.angle_gamma   90.00
#
_symmetry.space_group_name_H-M   'P 1'
#
loop_
_entity.id
_entity.type
_entity.pdbx_description
1 polymer ?
#
loop_
_entity_poly.entity_id
_entity_poly.type
_entity_poly.pdbx_seq_one_letter_code
_entity_poly.pdbx_strand_id
1 'polypeptide(L)'
;MPLIKRIRHAPKQFFCLAPVDRESHATNYTRLVKLLILLFTSQRRGGKSHPMSFEPDPYPQIPAVFPDHTRSSPAPEALIPQYCLESADFRYISMTHAGTVLFPRFYNNIFTVIDQEALNTGQLIMLELHVNGLIKDRTRLRPWHAGEIMLFHNVQGWPLAEMIDSSNHARFLYKNNPLDLSQPLVDIIDSAQQKREIDINGYTRELLTAQLEIFAPGYLALERQGLEAQYDLANLLSGDDIRDYNFMVPLR
;
A
#
# COMPACT_ATOMS: atom_id res chain seq x y z
N MET A 1 -15.02 33.33 -13.77
CA MET A 1 -14.56 32.17 -12.96
C MET A 1 -13.88 31.18 -13.88
N PRO A 2 -12.60 30.86 -13.70
CA PRO A 2 -11.93 29.90 -14.56
C PRO A 2 -12.41 28.50 -14.16
N LEU A 3 -13.02 27.81 -15.12
CA LEU A 3 -13.31 26.38 -15.07
C LEU A 3 -12.00 25.63 -14.78
N ILE A 4 -11.85 25.16 -13.56
CA ILE A 4 -10.81 24.21 -13.18
C ILE A 4 -10.95 23.04 -14.14
N LYS A 5 -9.98 22.89 -15.06
CA LYS A 5 -9.77 21.64 -15.77
C LYS A 5 -9.49 20.59 -14.70
N ARG A 6 -10.52 19.89 -14.22
CA ARG A 6 -10.36 18.66 -13.42
C ARG A 6 -9.61 17.69 -14.32
N ILE A 7 -8.30 17.60 -14.13
CA ILE A 7 -7.48 16.61 -14.80
C ILE A 7 -8.06 15.24 -14.42
N ARG A 8 -8.34 14.44 -15.44
CA ARG A 8 -9.08 13.18 -15.36
C ARG A 8 -8.16 12.11 -14.78
N HIS A 9 -8.04 12.03 -13.46
CA HIS A 9 -7.36 10.90 -12.83
C HIS A 9 -8.37 9.79 -12.57
N ALA A 10 -7.99 8.55 -12.88
CA ALA A 10 -8.70 7.38 -12.39
C ALA A 10 -8.63 7.39 -10.85
N PRO A 11 -9.64 6.84 -10.15
CA PRO A 11 -9.63 6.77 -8.71
C PRO A 11 -8.50 5.87 -8.25
N LYS A 12 -7.82 6.28 -7.18
CA LYS A 12 -6.84 5.44 -6.50
C LYS A 12 -7.53 4.25 -5.84
N GLN A 13 -6.81 3.16 -5.71
CA GLN A 13 -7.20 2.00 -4.91
C GLN A 13 -6.30 1.86 -3.67
N PHE A 14 -5.33 2.78 -3.50
CA PHE A 14 -4.44 2.84 -2.37
C PHE A 14 -4.74 4.03 -1.44
N PHE A 15 -5.09 3.75 -0.19
CA PHE A 15 -5.57 4.75 0.77
C PHE A 15 -4.87 4.68 2.13
N CYS A 16 -4.73 5.83 2.79
CA CYS A 16 -4.37 5.93 4.19
C CYS A 16 -5.50 6.64 4.95
N LEU A 17 -6.05 5.94 5.95
CA LEU A 17 -7.17 6.41 6.78
C LEU A 17 -6.68 6.86 8.17
N ALA A 18 -5.52 6.35 8.60
CA ALA A 18 -4.91 6.79 9.84
C ALA A 18 -4.47 8.26 9.72
N PRO A 19 -4.53 9.04 10.81
CA PRO A 19 -4.04 10.41 10.80
C PRO A 19 -2.51 10.39 10.71
N VAL A 20 -1.98 11.02 9.66
CA VAL A 20 -0.57 10.95 9.24
C VAL A 20 -0.08 12.33 8.80
N ASP A 21 0.29 13.15 9.77
CA ASP A 21 0.91 14.45 9.51
C ASP A 21 2.22 14.57 10.30
N ARG A 22 3.10 15.46 9.83
CA ARG A 22 4.46 15.61 10.40
C ARG A 22 4.48 16.35 11.74
N GLU A 23 3.43 17.09 12.07
CA GLU A 23 3.38 18.00 13.22
C GLU A 23 2.63 17.38 14.40
N SER A 24 1.37 16.97 14.20
CA SER A 24 0.50 16.41 15.24
C SER A 24 0.54 14.88 15.33
N HIS A 25 0.93 14.19 14.26
CA HIS A 25 0.97 12.73 14.18
C HIS A 25 2.31 12.18 13.67
N ALA A 26 3.43 12.81 14.06
CA ALA A 26 4.78 12.48 13.59
C ALA A 26 5.14 10.99 13.71
N THR A 27 4.76 10.33 14.81
CA THR A 27 5.00 8.88 14.99
C THR A 27 4.26 8.04 13.95
N ASN A 28 3.01 8.38 13.65
CA ASN A 28 2.22 7.72 12.61
C ASN A 28 2.84 7.99 11.23
N TYR A 29 3.29 9.23 10.98
CA TYR A 29 3.97 9.58 9.74
C TYR A 29 5.25 8.76 9.54
N THR A 30 6.11 8.62 10.56
CA THR A 30 7.31 7.77 10.48
C THR A 30 6.95 6.31 10.16
N ARG A 31 5.92 5.77 10.80
CA ARG A 31 5.43 4.40 10.54
C ARG A 31 4.88 4.24 9.12
N LEU A 32 4.16 5.25 8.63
CA LEU A 32 3.69 5.31 7.25
C LEU A 32 4.88 5.27 6.28
N VAL A 33 5.88 6.13 6.47
CA VAL A 33 7.08 6.16 5.61
C VAL A 33 7.73 4.77 5.55
N LYS A 34 7.95 4.12 6.70
CA LYS A 34 8.51 2.75 6.74
C LYS A 34 7.65 1.75 5.96
N LEU A 35 6.32 1.76 6.15
CA LEU A 35 5.42 0.88 5.39
C LEU A 35 5.54 1.10 3.88
N LEU A 36 5.60 2.35 3.44
CA LEU A 36 5.73 2.68 2.02
C LEU A 36 7.06 2.21 1.45
N ILE A 37 8.16 2.35 2.19
CA ILE A 37 9.46 1.85 1.73
C ILE A 37 9.48 0.31 1.70
N LEU A 38 8.85 -0.34 2.68
CA LEU A 38 8.74 -1.80 2.70
C LEU A 38 7.92 -2.37 1.54
N LEU A 39 7.03 -1.59 0.88
CA LEU A 39 6.32 -2.05 -0.32
C LEU A 39 7.26 -2.28 -1.53
N PHE A 40 8.47 -1.71 -1.52
CA PHE A 40 9.50 -2.01 -2.52
C PHE A 40 10.20 -3.36 -2.29
N THR A 41 10.07 -3.93 -1.09
CA THR A 41 10.58 -5.28 -0.80
C THR A 41 9.55 -6.31 -1.25
N SER A 42 9.98 -7.41 -1.88
CA SER A 42 9.05 -8.41 -2.42
C SER A 42 9.66 -9.82 -2.44
N GLN A 43 8.81 -10.84 -2.43
CA GLN A 43 9.23 -12.24 -2.50
C GLN A 43 9.60 -12.66 -3.93
N ARG A 44 10.75 -13.31 -4.08
CA ARG A 44 11.46 -13.67 -5.34
C ARG A 44 10.66 -14.37 -6.45
N ARG A 45 9.40 -14.75 -6.23
CA ARG A 45 8.66 -15.69 -7.11
C ARG A 45 7.54 -15.10 -7.98
N GLY A 46 7.25 -13.79 -7.94
CA GLY A 46 6.25 -13.26 -8.87
C GLY A 46 5.92 -11.78 -8.78
N GLY A 47 6.78 -10.87 -9.26
CA GLY A 47 6.48 -9.45 -9.27
C GLY A 47 7.60 -8.62 -9.89
N LYS A 48 7.54 -8.39 -11.21
CA LYS A 48 8.46 -7.48 -11.92
C LYS A 48 8.15 -6.00 -11.69
N SER A 49 7.43 -5.67 -10.61
CA SER A 49 7.00 -4.31 -10.34
C SER A 49 6.56 -4.15 -8.89
N HIS A 50 6.63 -2.91 -8.38
CA HIS A 50 6.02 -2.52 -7.11
C HIS A 50 4.52 -2.86 -7.08
N PRO A 51 3.91 -3.23 -5.93
CA PRO A 51 2.49 -3.58 -5.84
C PRO A 51 1.54 -2.48 -6.33
N MET A 52 1.95 -1.22 -6.22
CA MET A 52 1.16 -0.07 -6.67
C MET A 52 1.48 0.37 -8.11
N SER A 53 2.24 -0.41 -8.90
CA SER A 53 2.66 0.00 -10.27
C SER A 53 1.51 0.28 -11.25
N PHE A 54 0.32 -0.27 -10.96
CA PHE A 54 -0.92 -0.06 -11.71
C PHE A 54 -1.78 1.09 -11.17
N GLU A 55 -1.38 1.73 -10.06
CA GLU A 55 -2.07 2.91 -9.54
C GLU A 55 -1.89 4.12 -10.48
N PRO A 56 -2.84 5.09 -10.45
CA PRO A 56 -2.76 6.28 -11.26
C PRO A 56 -1.52 7.16 -10.98
N ASP A 57 -0.90 7.64 -12.06
CA ASP A 57 0.15 8.67 -12.04
C ASP A 57 -0.33 10.00 -11.43
N PRO A 58 0.59 10.85 -10.90
CA PRO A 58 2.06 10.74 -10.96
C PRO A 58 2.73 10.01 -9.78
N TYR A 59 1.99 9.72 -8.72
CA TYR A 59 2.54 9.13 -7.49
C TYR A 59 1.83 7.83 -7.11
N PRO A 60 1.98 6.75 -7.88
CA PRO A 60 1.33 5.47 -7.61
C PRO A 60 1.63 4.94 -6.19
N GLN A 61 2.85 5.15 -5.69
CA GLN A 61 3.35 4.69 -4.39
C GLN A 61 2.88 5.51 -3.19
N ILE A 62 2.24 6.66 -3.40
CA ILE A 62 1.78 7.52 -2.30
C ILE A 62 0.27 7.30 -2.13
N PRO A 63 -0.22 6.84 -0.98
CA PRO A 63 -1.65 6.61 -0.79
C PRO A 63 -2.43 7.93 -0.84
N ALA A 64 -3.68 7.86 -1.28
CA ALA A 64 -4.61 8.97 -1.05
C ALA A 64 -4.90 9.05 0.46
N VAL A 65 -4.66 10.22 1.06
CA VAL A 65 -4.99 10.48 2.46
C VAL A 65 -6.42 11.02 2.50
N PHE A 66 -7.29 10.39 3.30
CA PHE A 66 -8.64 10.90 3.50
C PHE A 66 -8.60 12.18 4.33
N PRO A 67 -9.38 13.22 3.95
CA PRO A 67 -9.19 14.55 4.51
C PRO A 67 -9.45 14.59 6.02
N ASP A 68 -8.70 15.47 6.69
CA ASP A 68 -8.75 15.90 8.10
C ASP A 68 -10.13 16.39 8.61
N HIS A 69 -11.21 16.20 7.86
CA HIS A 69 -12.51 16.83 8.10
C HIS A 69 -13.54 15.91 8.76
N THR A 70 -13.22 14.63 8.97
CA THR A 70 -14.06 13.73 9.75
C THR A 70 -13.56 13.69 11.20
N ARG A 71 -14.47 13.83 12.18
CA ARG A 71 -14.15 13.71 13.63
C ARG A 71 -13.56 12.35 14.03
N SER A 72 -13.48 11.41 13.08
CA SER A 72 -12.96 10.06 13.24
C SER A 72 -12.51 9.55 11.87
N SER A 73 -11.28 9.03 11.77
CA SER A 73 -10.82 8.24 10.63
C SER A 73 -11.86 7.20 10.23
N PRO A 74 -12.23 7.11 8.95
CA PRO A 74 -13.23 6.15 8.55
C PRO A 74 -12.73 4.73 8.73
N ALA A 75 -13.64 3.85 9.14
CA ALA A 75 -13.39 2.42 9.06
C ALA A 75 -13.32 2.00 7.58
N PRO A 76 -12.56 0.95 7.23
CA PRO A 76 -12.47 0.45 5.85
C PRO A 76 -13.84 0.23 5.18
N GLU A 77 -14.86 -0.13 5.97
CA GLU A 77 -16.24 -0.33 5.53
C GLU A 77 -16.92 0.94 4.98
N ALA A 78 -16.46 2.12 5.41
CA ALA A 78 -17.00 3.41 4.97
C ALA A 78 -16.21 4.03 3.80
N LEU A 79 -15.11 3.40 3.38
CA LEU A 79 -14.13 3.94 2.41
C LEU A 79 -14.80 4.42 1.11
N ILE A 80 -15.48 3.52 0.40
CA ILE A 80 -16.04 3.83 -0.92
C ILE A 80 -17.25 4.74 -0.88
N PRO A 81 -18.23 4.53 0.02
CA PRO A 81 -19.31 5.49 0.18
C PRO A 81 -18.78 6.90 0.43
N GLN A 82 -17.81 7.08 1.33
CA GLN A 82 -17.24 8.39 1.59
C GLN A 82 -16.45 8.93 0.40
N TYR A 83 -15.57 8.12 -0.20
CA TYR A 83 -14.77 8.52 -1.36
C TYR A 83 -15.64 9.11 -2.48
N CYS A 84 -16.71 8.40 -2.83
CA CYS A 84 -17.57 8.78 -3.95
C CYS A 84 -18.60 9.85 -3.59
N LEU A 85 -19.16 9.82 -2.37
CA LEU A 85 -20.18 10.79 -1.95
C LEU A 85 -19.55 12.14 -1.60
N GLU A 86 -18.41 12.17 -0.90
CA GLU A 86 -17.73 13.43 -0.55
C GLU A 86 -17.22 14.16 -1.79
N SER A 87 -16.74 13.42 -2.80
CA SER A 87 -16.30 14.01 -4.07
C SER A 87 -17.45 14.31 -5.05
N ALA A 88 -18.67 13.86 -4.73
CA ALA A 88 -19.83 13.86 -5.62
C ALA A 88 -19.50 13.35 -7.03
N ASP A 89 -18.67 12.29 -7.13
CA ASP A 89 -18.24 11.75 -8.41
C ASP A 89 -19.19 10.67 -8.93
N PHE A 90 -20.27 11.12 -9.56
CA PHE A 90 -21.33 10.27 -10.10
C PHE A 90 -20.87 9.33 -11.23
N ARG A 91 -19.63 9.43 -11.74
CA ARG A 91 -19.09 8.49 -12.74
C ARG A 91 -18.91 7.08 -12.19
N TYR A 92 -18.76 6.95 -10.88
CA TYR A 92 -18.54 5.69 -10.18
C TYR A 92 -19.78 5.22 -9.40
N ILE A 93 -20.84 6.03 -9.40
CA ILE A 93 -22.09 5.76 -8.71
C ILE A 93 -23.17 5.40 -9.74
N SER A 94 -23.93 4.36 -9.45
CA SER A 94 -25.18 4.05 -10.15
C SER A 94 -26.27 3.79 -9.12
N MET A 95 -27.53 3.86 -9.53
CA MET A 95 -28.67 3.66 -8.64
C MET A 95 -29.69 2.73 -9.28
N THR A 96 -30.19 1.76 -8.52
CA THR A 96 -31.32 0.93 -8.97
C THR A 96 -32.61 1.76 -8.97
N HIS A 97 -33.65 1.28 -9.67
CA HIS A 97 -34.98 1.92 -9.62
C HIS A 97 -35.55 2.04 -8.19
N ALA A 98 -35.13 1.17 -7.27
CA ALA A 98 -35.54 1.20 -5.86
C ALA A 98 -34.70 2.15 -5.00
N GLY A 99 -33.76 2.90 -5.57
CA GLY A 99 -32.92 3.85 -4.84
C GLY A 99 -31.66 3.24 -4.21
N THR A 100 -31.32 1.99 -4.51
CA THR A 100 -30.09 1.35 -4.00
C THR A 100 -28.87 1.86 -4.75
N VAL A 101 -27.90 2.41 -4.03
CA VAL A 101 -26.62 2.88 -4.57
C VAL A 101 -25.71 1.70 -4.88
N LEU A 102 -25.08 1.73 -6.06
CA LEU A 102 -24.14 0.73 -6.56
C LEU A 102 -22.87 1.41 -7.06
N PHE A 103 -21.75 0.68 -7.00
CA PHE A 103 -20.42 1.10 -7.42
C PHE A 103 -19.82 0.11 -8.43
N PRO A 104 -20.41 -0.02 -9.64
CA PRO A 104 -20.06 -1.08 -10.59
C PRO A 104 -18.61 -1.01 -11.07
N ARG A 105 -17.99 0.16 -11.07
CA ARG A 105 -16.60 0.38 -11.50
C ARG A 105 -15.54 -0.03 -10.47
N PHE A 106 -15.95 -0.41 -9.27
CA PHE A 106 -15.05 -0.94 -8.22
C PHE A 106 -15.17 -2.45 -8.04
N TYR A 107 -16.07 -3.09 -8.79
CA TYR A 107 -16.20 -4.53 -8.78
C TYR A 107 -14.92 -5.21 -9.25
N ASN A 108 -14.49 -6.26 -8.54
CA ASN A 108 -13.24 -6.98 -8.79
C ASN A 108 -11.97 -6.10 -8.72
N ASN A 109 -11.98 -4.98 -7.99
CA ASN A 109 -10.75 -4.28 -7.64
C ASN A 109 -10.31 -4.65 -6.23
N ILE A 110 -8.98 -4.79 -6.03
CA ILE A 110 -8.38 -4.91 -4.70
C ILE A 110 -7.94 -3.53 -4.21
N PHE A 111 -8.52 -3.11 -3.09
CA PHE A 111 -8.13 -1.90 -2.39
C PHE A 111 -7.05 -2.20 -1.35
N THR A 112 -5.99 -1.40 -1.35
CA THR A 112 -4.96 -1.42 -0.30
C THR A 112 -5.19 -0.26 0.66
N VAL A 113 -5.27 -0.54 1.96
CA VAL A 113 -5.66 0.44 2.98
C VAL A 113 -4.68 0.40 4.16
N ILE A 114 -4.23 1.59 4.59
CA ILE A 114 -3.42 1.82 5.79
C ILE A 114 -4.32 2.46 6.85
N ASP A 115 -4.76 1.68 7.83
CA ASP A 115 -5.47 2.16 9.01
C ASP A 115 -4.53 2.26 10.23
N GLN A 116 -5.06 2.69 11.38
CA GLN A 116 -4.25 2.86 12.59
C GLN A 116 -3.64 1.53 13.06
N GLU A 117 -4.35 0.41 12.88
CA GLU A 117 -3.82 -0.91 13.21
C GLU A 117 -2.68 -1.32 12.26
N ALA A 118 -2.76 -0.97 10.96
CA ALA A 118 -1.66 -1.17 10.02
C ALA A 118 -0.39 -0.41 10.46
N LEU A 119 -0.53 0.83 10.96
CA LEU A 119 0.59 1.58 11.53
C LEU A 119 1.14 0.95 12.82
N ASN A 120 0.32 0.25 13.60
CA ASN A 120 0.74 -0.38 14.85
C ASN A 120 1.40 -1.74 14.63
N THR A 121 0.94 -2.49 13.63
CA THR A 121 1.30 -3.89 13.39
C THR A 121 2.17 -4.09 12.16
N GLY A 122 2.34 -3.07 11.33
CA GLY A 122 3.01 -3.17 10.04
C GLY A 122 2.28 -4.06 9.02
N GLN A 123 0.97 -4.31 9.20
CA GLN A 123 0.17 -5.13 8.29
C GLN A 123 -0.94 -4.29 7.62
N LEU A 124 -0.77 -4.04 6.33
CA LEU A 124 -1.71 -3.36 5.45
C LEU A 124 -2.99 -4.17 5.29
N ILE A 125 -4.13 -3.51 5.06
CA ILE A 125 -5.35 -4.21 4.67
C ILE A 125 -5.38 -4.31 3.14
N MET A 126 -5.70 -5.50 2.63
CA MET A 126 -6.22 -5.67 1.27
C MET A 126 -7.66 -6.12 1.35
N LEU A 127 -8.54 -5.49 0.57
CA LEU A 127 -9.96 -5.82 0.55
C LEU A 127 -10.56 -5.75 -0.85
N GLU A 128 -11.57 -6.58 -1.09
CA GLU A 128 -12.46 -6.51 -2.24
C GLU A 128 -13.86 -6.08 -1.78
N LEU A 129 -14.58 -5.42 -2.69
CA LEU A 129 -15.93 -4.96 -2.44
C LEU A 129 -16.92 -5.66 -3.35
N HIS A 130 -18.12 -5.89 -2.82
CA HIS A 130 -19.31 -6.13 -3.62
C HIS A 130 -19.69 -4.86 -4.39
N VAL A 131 -20.51 -5.03 -5.43
CA VAL A 131 -21.05 -3.90 -6.22
C VAL A 131 -21.86 -2.89 -5.40
N ASN A 132 -22.33 -3.26 -4.21
CA ASN A 132 -23.05 -2.35 -3.30
C ASN A 132 -22.11 -1.61 -2.33
N GLY A 133 -20.78 -1.79 -2.45
CA GLY A 133 -19.77 -1.14 -1.62
C GLY A 133 -19.48 -1.83 -0.30
N LEU A 134 -20.13 -2.97 0.01
CA LEU A 134 -19.81 -3.77 1.19
C LEU A 134 -18.52 -4.59 0.96
N ILE A 135 -17.75 -4.80 2.02
CA ILE A 135 -16.58 -5.69 1.98
C ILE A 135 -17.03 -7.11 1.68
N LYS A 136 -16.45 -7.69 0.62
CA LYS A 136 -16.64 -9.08 0.21
C LYS A 136 -15.58 -9.97 0.85
N ASP A 137 -14.32 -9.66 0.61
CA ASP A 137 -13.16 -10.38 1.12
C ASP A 137 -12.17 -9.38 1.70
N ARG A 138 -11.46 -9.76 2.77
CA ARG A 138 -10.38 -8.93 3.33
C ARG A 138 -9.31 -9.75 3.99
N THR A 139 -8.10 -9.22 4.01
CA THR A 139 -6.97 -9.75 4.80
C THR A 139 -6.07 -8.61 5.27
N ARG A 140 -5.26 -8.90 6.29
CA ARG A 140 -4.13 -8.04 6.67
C ARG A 140 -2.84 -8.70 6.22
N LEU A 141 -1.89 -7.94 5.69
CA LEU A 141 -0.60 -8.48 5.24
C LEU A 141 0.57 -7.53 5.36
N ARG A 142 1.76 -8.10 5.54
CA ARG A 142 3.02 -7.34 5.46
C ARG A 142 3.25 -6.79 4.04
N PRO A 143 3.90 -5.62 3.91
CA PRO A 143 4.14 -4.98 2.61
C PRO A 143 4.73 -5.90 1.53
N TRP A 144 5.68 -6.77 1.88
CA TRP A 144 6.34 -7.65 0.91
C TRP A 144 5.49 -8.82 0.38
N HIS A 145 4.31 -9.05 0.93
CA HIS A 145 3.31 -9.96 0.36
C HIS A 145 2.45 -9.27 -0.71
N ALA A 146 2.34 -7.93 -0.67
CA ALA A 146 1.46 -7.18 -1.56
C ALA A 146 1.85 -7.32 -3.03
N GLY A 147 3.16 -7.37 -3.33
CA GLY A 147 3.66 -7.44 -4.71
C GLY A 147 3.15 -8.65 -5.47
N GLU A 148 3.17 -9.82 -4.84
CA GLU A 148 2.72 -11.05 -5.48
C GLU A 148 1.19 -11.06 -5.67
N ILE A 149 0.43 -10.65 -4.65
CA ILE A 149 -1.03 -10.57 -4.74
C ILE A 149 -1.46 -9.62 -5.86
N MET A 150 -0.88 -8.42 -5.90
CA MET A 150 -1.21 -7.43 -6.92
C MET A 150 -0.77 -7.88 -8.32
N LEU A 151 0.31 -8.66 -8.46
CA LEU A 151 0.67 -9.23 -9.76
C LEU A 151 -0.41 -10.20 -10.25
N PHE A 152 -0.79 -11.18 -9.43
CA PHE A 152 -1.79 -12.18 -9.82
C PHE A 152 -3.15 -11.51 -10.09
N HIS A 153 -3.52 -10.51 -9.30
CA HIS A 153 -4.71 -9.71 -9.54
C HIS A 153 -4.65 -8.95 -10.87
N ASN A 154 -3.66 -8.08 -11.05
CA ASN A 154 -3.63 -7.15 -12.20
C ASN A 154 -3.29 -7.84 -13.52
N VAL A 155 -2.52 -8.94 -13.49
CA VAL A 155 -2.07 -9.64 -14.71
C VAL A 155 -2.95 -10.84 -15.04
N GLN A 156 -3.40 -11.59 -14.04
CA GLN A 156 -4.17 -12.83 -14.25
C GLN A 156 -5.65 -12.70 -13.85
N GLY A 157 -6.07 -11.59 -13.26
CA GLY A 157 -7.46 -11.35 -12.86
C GLY A 157 -7.91 -12.17 -11.65
N TRP A 158 -6.97 -12.66 -10.82
CA TRP A 158 -7.32 -13.50 -9.67
C TRP A 158 -8.06 -12.68 -8.60
N PRO A 159 -9.15 -13.22 -8.03
CA PRO A 159 -9.83 -12.58 -6.90
C PRO A 159 -9.03 -12.76 -5.60
N LEU A 160 -9.17 -11.82 -4.67
CA LEU A 160 -8.54 -11.84 -3.36
C LEU A 160 -8.86 -13.11 -2.58
N ALA A 161 -10.12 -13.56 -2.61
CA ALA A 161 -10.57 -14.79 -1.96
C ALA A 161 -9.67 -16.00 -2.29
N GLU A 162 -9.25 -16.12 -3.55
CA GLU A 162 -8.42 -17.23 -4.00
C GLU A 162 -6.99 -17.14 -3.45
N MET A 163 -6.44 -15.93 -3.32
CA MET A 163 -5.08 -15.71 -2.84
C MET A 163 -4.97 -15.74 -1.30
N ILE A 164 -6.05 -15.42 -0.58
CA ILE A 164 -6.06 -15.44 0.89
C ILE A 164 -6.52 -16.78 1.48
N ASP A 165 -7.00 -17.71 0.66
CA ASP A 165 -7.36 -19.05 1.09
C ASP A 165 -6.11 -19.85 1.47
N SER A 166 -5.92 -20.06 2.77
CA SER A 166 -4.79 -20.82 3.31
C SER A 166 -4.78 -22.28 2.88
N SER A 167 -5.91 -22.86 2.49
CA SER A 167 -6.01 -24.27 2.11
C SER A 167 -5.40 -24.53 0.74
N ASN A 168 -5.56 -23.57 -0.17
CA ASN A 168 -5.14 -23.68 -1.56
C ASN A 168 -3.85 -22.90 -1.84
N HIS A 169 -3.65 -21.76 -1.17
CA HIS A 169 -2.57 -20.83 -1.49
C HIS A 169 -1.90 -20.19 -0.26
N ALA A 170 -1.58 -21.01 0.76
CA ALA A 170 -0.86 -20.57 1.97
C ALA A 170 0.41 -19.73 1.73
N ARG A 171 1.04 -19.86 0.55
CA ARG A 171 2.25 -19.13 0.18
C ARG A 171 2.09 -17.61 0.19
N PHE A 172 0.93 -17.07 -0.21
CA PHE A 172 0.72 -15.62 -0.31
C PHE A 172 0.74 -14.93 1.05
N LEU A 173 0.40 -15.65 2.12
CA LEU A 173 0.34 -15.15 3.49
C LEU A 173 1.31 -15.90 4.42
N TYR A 174 2.34 -16.53 3.86
CA TYR A 174 3.29 -17.31 4.62
C TYR A 174 4.03 -16.43 5.65
N LYS A 175 3.99 -16.84 6.93
CA LYS A 175 4.60 -16.09 8.06
C LYS A 175 4.23 -14.61 8.10
N ASN A 176 2.96 -14.33 7.86
CA ASN A 176 2.40 -12.99 7.92
C ASN A 176 2.14 -12.52 9.37
N ASN A 177 3.20 -12.44 10.17
CA ASN A 177 3.14 -11.96 11.56
C ASN A 177 3.17 -10.41 11.60
N PRO A 178 2.85 -9.76 12.72
CA PRO A 178 3.13 -8.32 12.87
C PRO A 178 4.62 -7.97 12.70
N LEU A 179 4.88 -6.71 12.34
CA LEU A 179 6.19 -6.06 12.28
C LEU A 179 6.27 -4.98 13.34
N ASP A 180 7.43 -4.87 13.98
CA ASP A 180 7.75 -3.78 14.89
C ASP A 180 8.36 -2.62 14.10
N LEU A 181 7.51 -1.66 13.71
CA LEU A 181 7.93 -0.48 12.95
C LEU A 181 8.75 0.52 13.79
N SER A 182 8.97 0.27 15.09
CA SER A 182 9.91 1.09 15.89
C SER A 182 11.38 0.77 15.59
N GLN A 183 11.66 -0.42 15.05
CA GLN A 183 13.01 -0.84 14.69
C GLN A 183 13.55 -0.07 13.47
N PRO A 184 14.87 0.11 13.35
CA PRO A 184 15.48 0.62 12.12
C PRO A 184 15.05 -0.19 10.90
N LEU A 185 14.83 0.47 9.77
CA LEU A 185 14.24 -0.16 8.59
C LEU A 185 15.07 -1.36 8.07
N VAL A 186 16.40 -1.22 8.11
CA VAL A 186 17.33 -2.31 7.75
C VAL A 186 17.17 -3.52 8.69
N ASP A 187 16.97 -3.28 9.99
CA ASP A 187 16.83 -4.36 10.99
C ASP A 187 15.54 -5.15 10.82
N ILE A 188 14.46 -4.48 10.41
CA ILE A 188 13.18 -5.14 10.11
C ILE A 188 13.38 -6.18 9.00
N ILE A 189 14.05 -5.78 7.90
CA ILE A 189 14.25 -6.65 6.73
C ILE A 189 15.28 -7.75 7.03
N ASP A 190 16.40 -7.40 7.65
CA ASP A 190 17.45 -8.36 8.02
C ASP A 190 16.92 -9.41 9.01
N SER A 191 16.14 -9.01 10.02
CA SER A 191 15.49 -9.95 10.94
C SER A 191 14.51 -10.87 10.22
N ALA A 192 13.70 -10.33 9.31
CA ALA A 192 12.76 -11.13 8.52
C ALA A 192 13.50 -12.13 7.61
N GLN A 193 14.63 -11.74 7.02
CA GLN A 193 15.49 -12.62 6.23
C GLN A 193 16.06 -13.76 7.10
N GLN A 194 16.63 -13.44 8.26
CA GLN A 194 17.20 -14.43 9.19
C GLN A 194 16.14 -15.44 9.68
N LYS A 195 14.91 -14.98 9.91
CA LYS A 195 13.76 -15.83 10.29
C LYS A 195 13.13 -16.59 9.12
N ARG A 196 13.64 -16.39 7.89
CA ARG A 196 13.09 -16.95 6.65
C ARG A 196 11.60 -16.61 6.49
N GLU A 197 11.28 -15.34 6.72
CA GLU A 197 9.95 -14.74 6.54
C GLU A 197 9.83 -14.02 5.20
N ILE A 198 10.97 -13.76 4.55
CA ILE A 198 11.09 -13.17 3.21
C ILE A 198 12.19 -13.91 2.44
N ASP A 199 11.98 -14.17 1.15
CA ASP A 199 12.94 -14.88 0.28
C ASP A 199 13.87 -13.90 -0.45
N ILE A 200 14.78 -13.30 0.31
CA ILE A 200 15.87 -12.43 -0.20
C ILE A 200 17.23 -13.03 0.18
N ASN A 201 17.36 -14.35 0.10
CA ASN A 201 18.58 -15.05 0.46
C ASN A 201 19.81 -14.49 -0.30
N GLY A 202 20.89 -14.22 0.44
CA GLY A 202 22.15 -13.69 -0.10
C GLY A 202 22.30 -12.18 -0.03
N TYR A 203 21.28 -11.44 0.41
CA TYR A 203 21.40 -10.02 0.69
C TYR A 203 22.16 -9.79 2.00
N THR A 204 23.34 -9.17 1.92
CA THR A 204 24.04 -8.68 3.09
C THR A 204 23.37 -7.39 3.57
N ARG A 205 23.62 -7.01 4.82
CA ARG A 205 23.13 -5.76 5.38
C ARG A 205 23.54 -4.53 4.56
N GLU A 206 24.74 -4.56 4.00
CA GLU A 206 25.28 -3.50 3.13
C GLU A 206 24.47 -3.40 1.84
N LEU A 207 24.10 -4.54 1.24
CA LEU A 207 23.25 -4.59 0.05
C LEU A 207 21.84 -4.07 0.33
N LEU A 208 21.25 -4.48 1.47
CA LEU A 208 19.95 -3.96 1.90
C LEU A 208 19.99 -2.44 2.06
N THR A 209 21.03 -1.93 2.73
CA THR A 209 21.24 -0.50 2.94
C THR A 209 21.34 0.25 1.61
N ALA A 210 22.17 -0.23 0.69
CA ALA A 210 22.35 0.39 -0.62
C ALA A 210 21.05 0.41 -1.44
N GLN A 211 20.23 -0.63 -1.35
CA GLN A 211 18.97 -0.68 -2.08
C GLN A 211 17.87 0.20 -1.47
N LEU A 212 17.77 0.23 -0.15
CA LEU A 212 16.85 1.17 0.52
C LEU A 212 17.19 2.63 0.18
N GLU A 213 18.47 2.95 0.00
CA GLU A 213 18.91 4.28 -0.44
C GLU A 213 18.48 4.60 -1.89
N ILE A 214 18.29 3.59 -2.74
CA ILE A 214 17.70 3.77 -4.08
C ILE A 214 16.19 4.03 -3.98
N PHE A 215 15.48 3.27 -3.13
CA PHE A 215 14.02 3.37 -3.00
C PHE A 215 13.58 4.64 -2.27
N ALA A 216 14.36 5.04 -1.27
CA ALA A 216 14.07 6.17 -0.41
C ALA A 216 15.36 6.95 -0.09
N PRO A 217 15.92 7.67 -1.08
CA PRO A 217 17.15 8.46 -0.90
C PRO A 217 17.06 9.39 0.32
N GLY A 218 18.07 9.35 1.18
CA GLY A 218 18.19 10.16 2.39
C GLY A 218 17.41 9.64 3.60
N TYR A 219 16.49 8.68 3.46
CA TYR A 219 15.69 8.17 4.58
C TYR A 219 16.56 7.57 5.68
N LEU A 220 17.55 6.73 5.33
CA LEU A 220 18.41 6.07 6.31
C LEU A 220 19.31 7.05 7.08
N ALA A 221 19.61 8.21 6.49
CA ALA A 221 20.36 9.27 7.17
C ALA A 221 19.48 10.01 8.19
N LEU A 222 18.20 10.21 7.88
CA LEU A 222 17.21 10.78 8.81
C LEU A 222 16.91 9.82 9.96
N GLU A 223 16.74 8.52 9.68
CA GLU A 223 16.50 7.49 10.70
C GLU A 223 17.64 7.41 11.72
N ARG A 224 18.89 7.49 11.26
CA ARG A 224 20.06 7.55 12.17
C ARG A 224 20.09 8.78 13.08
N GLN A 225 19.41 9.84 12.69
CA GLN A 225 19.33 11.09 13.45
C GLN A 225 18.03 11.22 14.26
N GLY A 226 17.10 10.27 14.15
CA GLY A 226 15.76 10.38 14.74
C GLY A 226 14.89 11.47 14.09
N LEU A 227 15.12 11.76 12.81
CA LEU A 227 14.45 12.82 12.04
C LEU A 227 13.56 12.27 10.91
N GLU A 228 13.10 11.02 11.03
CA GLU A 228 12.30 10.33 10.00
C GLU A 228 11.05 11.10 9.58
N ALA A 229 10.43 11.81 10.52
CA ALA A 229 9.24 12.63 10.27
C ALA A 229 9.50 13.77 9.25
N GLN A 230 10.75 14.14 9.01
CA GLN A 230 11.13 15.15 8.02
C GLN A 230 11.20 14.60 6.59
N TYR A 231 11.16 13.27 6.42
CA TYR A 231 11.28 12.64 5.10
C TYR A 231 10.15 13.06 4.16
N ASP A 232 10.49 13.47 2.94
CA ASP A 232 9.52 13.83 1.92
C ASP A 232 9.10 12.62 1.09
N LEU A 233 7.80 12.30 1.08
CA LEU A 233 7.25 11.17 0.31
C LEU A 233 7.46 11.34 -1.19
N ALA A 234 7.60 12.57 -1.68
CA ALA A 234 7.93 12.83 -3.09
C ALA A 234 9.33 12.30 -3.48
N ASN A 235 10.20 12.03 -2.51
CA ASN A 235 11.53 11.45 -2.75
C ASN A 235 11.50 9.92 -2.88
N LEU A 236 10.36 9.26 -2.63
CA LEU A 236 10.24 7.83 -2.92
C LEU A 236 10.40 7.59 -4.43
N LEU A 237 11.04 6.48 -4.79
CA LEU A 237 11.17 6.05 -6.18
C LEU A 237 9.79 6.06 -6.88
N SER A 238 9.72 6.69 -8.06
CA SER A 238 8.47 7.02 -8.74
C SER A 238 8.62 7.01 -10.27
N GLY A 239 7.53 7.24 -11.00
CA GLY A 239 7.55 7.29 -12.46
C GLY A 239 7.75 5.91 -13.10
N ASP A 240 8.39 5.86 -14.27
CA ASP A 240 8.61 4.59 -14.98
C ASP A 240 9.51 3.62 -14.21
N ASP A 241 10.38 4.13 -13.34
CA ASP A 241 11.27 3.31 -12.50
C ASP A 241 10.50 2.38 -11.55
N ILE A 242 9.28 2.75 -11.14
CA ILE A 242 8.43 1.90 -10.29
C ILE A 242 7.79 0.72 -11.05
N ARG A 243 7.60 0.90 -12.37
CA ARG A 243 6.95 -0.07 -13.28
C ARG A 243 7.95 -1.08 -13.80
N ASP A 244 9.17 -0.62 -14.08
CA ASP A 244 10.28 -1.44 -14.57
C ASP A 244 11.11 -2.05 -13.42
N TYR A 245 10.75 -1.74 -12.17
CA TYR A 245 11.40 -2.27 -10.98
C TYR A 245 11.35 -3.79 -10.94
N ASN A 246 12.47 -4.41 -11.32
CA ASN A 246 12.73 -5.81 -11.04
C ASN A 246 13.41 -5.88 -9.68
N PHE A 247 12.92 -6.81 -8.85
CA PHE A 247 13.43 -7.18 -7.52
C PHE A 247 14.86 -6.75 -7.27
N MET A 248 15.10 -6.15 -6.09
CA MET A 248 16.40 -6.06 -5.40
C MET A 248 17.55 -6.21 -6.41
N VAL A 249 17.96 -5.09 -7.02
CA VAL A 249 18.91 -5.09 -8.16
C VAL A 249 20.04 -6.08 -7.90
N PRO A 250 20.21 -7.14 -8.71
CA PRO A 250 21.38 -7.98 -8.60
C PRO A 250 22.58 -7.09 -8.90
N LEU A 251 23.46 -6.90 -7.91
CA LEU A 251 24.75 -6.31 -8.19
C LEU A 251 25.45 -7.23 -9.21
N ARG A 252 25.77 -6.66 -10.37
CA ARG A 252 26.75 -7.25 -11.27
C ARG A 252 28.10 -7.34 -10.58
#